data_AF-X1B0T3-F1
#
_entry.id   AF-X1B0T3-F1
#
_cell.length_a   1.000
_cell.length_b   1.000
_cell.length_c   1.000
_cell.angle_alpha   90.00
_cell.angle_beta   90.00
_cell.angle_gamma   90.00
#
_symmetry.space_group_name_H-M   'P 1'
#
loop_
_entity.id
_entity.type
_entity.pdbx_description
1 polymer ?
#
loop_
_entity_poly.entity_id
_entity_poly.type
_entity_poly.pdbx_seq_one_letter_code
_entity_poly.pdbx_strand_id
1 'polypeptide(L)'
;QQIHASSFIPWVTNGDLSAVGYGNLTLNPRKILVLYQQKLSEDIVNTSTFHMVGTPLEYLGYLPRYVNLNVKSPPSYSLKNRYAGIIVWLVRREKLSAPEKLTQFLLKQYQAKIPLLFIENLSLITKDKALTNKLGFQFKKTTTKLSPVSITKQSPLLGFEGKLLPRPHSFTPVRIKNAKVLLQLKRQNEMQDAIAITSWGGYVMAPYLQHTTLDKRISWQINPFKFFKQSLRLPTIPAPDTTK
;
A
#
# COMPACT_ATOMS: atom_id res chain seq x y z
N GLN A 1 39.68 12.19 -18.13
CA GLN A 1 39.85 13.60 -18.51
C GLN A 1 38.60 14.36 -18.06
N GLN A 2 38.82 15.43 -17.29
CA GLN A 2 37.82 16.28 -16.66
C GLN A 2 37.05 17.09 -17.71
N ILE A 3 35.73 17.22 -17.55
CA ILE A 3 34.94 18.26 -18.21
C ILE A 3 34.11 18.97 -17.13
N HIS A 4 34.79 19.72 -16.28
CA HIS A 4 34.19 20.70 -15.36
C HIS A 4 34.63 22.10 -15.81
N ALA A 5 34.22 22.49 -17.02
CA ALA A 5 34.52 23.81 -17.55
C ALA A 5 33.48 24.21 -18.60
N SER A 6 32.20 24.17 -18.24
CA SER A 6 31.15 24.94 -18.89
C SER A 6 29.90 24.89 -18.01
N SER A 7 29.15 25.98 -17.95
CA SER A 7 27.83 26.13 -17.34
C SER A 7 26.73 25.32 -18.05
N PHE A 8 27.02 24.05 -18.36
CA PHE A 8 26.08 23.08 -18.94
C PHE A 8 25.90 21.91 -17.98
N ILE A 9 24.65 21.49 -17.79
CA ILE A 9 24.30 20.27 -17.06
C ILE A 9 24.29 19.13 -18.09
N PRO A 10 25.30 18.25 -18.13
CA PRO A 10 25.33 17.18 -19.12
C PRO A 10 24.21 16.17 -18.83
N TRP A 11 23.43 15.83 -19.87
CA TRP A 11 22.44 14.77 -19.82
C TRP A 11 22.96 13.56 -20.59
N VAL A 12 23.30 12.48 -19.89
CA VAL A 12 23.78 11.24 -20.50
C VAL A 12 22.76 10.14 -20.24
N THR A 13 22.11 9.63 -21.30
CA THR A 13 21.22 8.47 -21.27
C THR A 13 21.93 7.24 -21.85
N ASN A 14 21.43 6.03 -21.59
CA ASN A 14 21.90 4.83 -22.28
C ASN A 14 21.33 4.77 -23.71
N GLY A 15 22.01 4.07 -24.63
CA GLY A 15 21.64 4.04 -26.05
C GLY A 15 20.24 3.51 -26.36
N ASP A 16 19.60 2.84 -25.40
CA ASP A 16 18.23 2.32 -25.44
C ASP A 16 17.19 3.23 -24.74
N LEU A 17 17.57 4.43 -24.29
CA LEU A 17 16.70 5.43 -23.63
C LEU A 17 15.92 4.89 -22.41
N SER A 18 16.38 3.78 -21.82
CA SER A 18 15.69 3.05 -20.76
C SER A 18 16.10 3.50 -19.35
N ALA A 19 17.12 4.35 -19.24
CA ALA A 19 17.57 4.96 -18.00
C ALA A 19 17.55 6.50 -18.08
N VAL A 20 17.05 7.14 -17.02
CA VAL A 20 17.14 8.58 -16.82
C VAL A 20 18.60 8.93 -16.51
N GLY A 21 19.14 9.92 -17.21
CA GLY A 21 20.55 10.30 -17.11
C GLY A 21 20.95 10.91 -15.77
N TYR A 22 22.24 10.82 -15.46
CA TYR A 22 22.82 11.44 -14.27
C TYR A 22 23.00 12.95 -14.49
N GLY A 23 22.18 13.75 -13.82
CA GLY A 23 22.39 15.18 -13.58
C GLY A 23 22.18 15.48 -12.09
N ASN A 24 22.61 16.64 -11.60
CA ASN A 24 22.51 17.07 -10.19
C ASN A 24 21.06 17.23 -9.66
N LEU A 25 20.06 16.77 -10.39
CA LEU A 25 18.65 16.78 -9.97
C LEU A 25 18.29 15.41 -9.37
N THR A 26 18.15 15.34 -8.06
CA THR A 26 17.53 14.18 -7.40
C THR A 26 16.06 14.12 -7.79
N LEU A 27 15.72 13.26 -8.76
CA LEU A 27 14.35 13.09 -9.21
C LEU A 27 13.54 12.37 -8.12
N ASN A 28 12.65 13.10 -7.44
CA ASN A 28 11.68 12.50 -6.52
C ASN A 28 10.57 11.84 -7.35
N PRO A 29 10.44 10.50 -7.35
CA PRO A 29 9.40 9.85 -8.13
C PRO A 29 8.03 10.28 -7.63
N ARG A 30 7.14 10.70 -8.53
CA ARG A 30 5.77 11.10 -8.18
C ARG A 30 4.73 10.01 -8.46
N LYS A 31 5.09 8.94 -9.16
CA LYS A 31 4.14 7.89 -9.53
C LYS A 31 3.98 6.88 -8.40
N ILE A 32 2.75 6.48 -8.12
CA ILE A 32 2.42 5.34 -7.24
C ILE A 32 1.74 4.28 -8.08
N LEU A 33 2.26 3.05 -8.06
CA LEU A 33 1.65 1.94 -8.79
C LEU A 33 0.53 1.37 -7.92
N VAL A 34 -0.70 1.38 -8.43
CA VAL A 34 -1.87 0.86 -7.72
C VAL A 34 -2.31 -0.43 -8.40
N LEU A 35 -1.93 -1.55 -7.79
CA LEU A 35 -2.30 -2.89 -8.21
C LEU A 35 -3.60 -3.28 -7.50
N TYR A 36 -4.63 -3.61 -8.27
CA TYR A 36 -5.93 -3.93 -7.70
C TYR A 36 -6.60 -5.06 -8.47
N GLN A 37 -7.62 -5.66 -7.86
CA GLN A 37 -8.46 -6.68 -8.50
C GLN A 37 -9.89 -6.16 -8.65
N GLN A 38 -10.42 -6.29 -9.86
CA GLN A 38 -11.79 -5.93 -10.20
C GLN A 38 -12.28 -6.87 -11.29
N LYS A 39 -13.60 -7.05 -11.37
CA LYS A 39 -14.25 -7.75 -12.47
C LYS A 39 -14.06 -6.97 -13.79
N LEU A 40 -13.88 -7.68 -14.91
CA LEU A 40 -13.55 -7.11 -16.22
C LEU A 40 -14.58 -6.10 -16.79
N SER A 41 -15.82 -6.11 -16.31
CA SER A 41 -16.94 -5.35 -16.89
C SER A 41 -17.16 -3.97 -16.28
N GLU A 42 -16.31 -3.52 -15.36
CA GLU A 42 -16.52 -2.29 -14.62
C GLU A 42 -15.39 -1.28 -14.90
N ASP A 43 -15.76 -0.02 -15.11
CA ASP A 43 -14.81 1.08 -15.27
C ASP A 43 -14.07 1.36 -13.95
N ILE A 44 -12.79 1.71 -14.04
CA ILE A 44 -11.95 2.05 -12.88
C ILE A 44 -12.54 3.20 -12.07
N VAL A 45 -13.14 4.19 -12.74
CA VAL A 45 -13.71 5.38 -12.11
C VAL A 45 -14.84 5.06 -11.14
N ASN A 46 -15.45 3.87 -11.24
CA ASN A 46 -16.54 3.41 -10.38
C ASN A 46 -16.07 2.52 -9.23
N THR A 47 -14.75 2.37 -9.02
CA THR A 47 -14.20 1.49 -7.97
C THR A 47 -13.91 2.23 -6.68
N SER A 48 -14.08 1.53 -5.54
CA SER A 48 -13.56 2.02 -4.26
C SER A 48 -12.05 2.29 -4.32
N THR A 49 -11.28 1.48 -5.05
CA THR A 49 -9.84 1.71 -5.24
C THR A 49 -9.56 3.08 -5.85
N PHE A 50 -10.28 3.48 -6.89
CA PHE A 50 -10.11 4.78 -7.52
C PHE A 50 -10.46 5.91 -6.55
N HIS A 51 -11.65 5.87 -5.95
CA HIS A 51 -12.12 6.93 -5.04
C HIS A 51 -11.28 7.07 -3.76
N MET A 52 -10.77 5.96 -3.24
CA MET A 52 -10.09 5.96 -1.95
C MET A 52 -8.58 6.11 -2.05
N VAL A 53 -7.97 5.66 -3.15
CA VAL A 53 -6.53 5.85 -3.36
C VAL A 53 -6.24 7.13 -4.10
N GLY A 54 -7.08 7.49 -5.08
CA GLY A 54 -6.84 8.63 -5.98
C GLY A 54 -6.75 9.93 -5.21
N THR A 55 -7.85 10.35 -4.59
CA THR A 55 -7.95 11.63 -3.90
C THR A 55 -6.84 11.86 -2.87
N PRO A 56 -6.54 10.91 -1.94
CA PRO A 56 -5.50 11.17 -0.95
C PRO A 56 -4.09 11.23 -1.55
N LEU A 57 -3.79 10.47 -2.60
CA LEU A 57 -2.48 10.53 -3.26
C LEU A 57 -2.31 11.81 -4.07
N GLU A 58 -3.34 12.22 -4.80
CA GLU A 58 -3.33 13.45 -5.60
C GLU A 58 -3.20 14.68 -4.71
N TYR A 59 -3.91 14.71 -3.58
CA TYR A 59 -3.74 15.73 -2.54
C TYR A 59 -2.30 15.80 -2.01
N LEU A 60 -1.62 14.66 -1.89
CA LEU A 60 -0.21 14.59 -1.48
C LEU A 60 0.77 14.93 -2.62
N GLY A 61 0.29 15.27 -3.83
CA GLY A 61 1.11 15.60 -5.00
C GLY A 61 1.62 14.38 -5.79
N TYR A 62 1.04 13.20 -5.56
CA TYR A 62 1.40 11.94 -6.22
C TYR A 62 0.40 11.53 -7.29
N LEU A 63 0.90 10.81 -8.30
CA LEU A 63 0.14 10.38 -9.48
C LEU A 63 -0.12 8.87 -9.42
N PRO A 64 -1.35 8.42 -9.13
CA PRO A 64 -1.67 7.01 -9.15
C PRO A 64 -1.62 6.45 -10.59
N ARG A 65 -1.09 5.23 -10.73
CA ARG A 65 -1.08 4.45 -11.97
C ARG A 65 -1.73 3.10 -11.70
N TYR A 66 -2.97 2.96 -12.15
CA TYR A 66 -3.78 1.78 -11.88
C TYR A 66 -3.46 0.63 -12.83
N VAL A 67 -3.36 -0.58 -12.29
CA VAL A 67 -3.25 -1.83 -13.04
C VAL A 67 -4.24 -2.83 -12.46
N ASN A 68 -5.25 -3.19 -13.25
CA ASN A 68 -6.16 -4.28 -12.92
C ASN A 68 -5.44 -5.61 -13.13
N LEU A 69 -5.14 -6.31 -12.05
CA LEU A 69 -4.41 -7.57 -12.03
C LEU A 69 -5.17 -8.73 -12.70
N ASN A 70 -6.48 -8.58 -12.91
CA ASN A 70 -7.28 -9.57 -13.63
C ASN A 70 -7.26 -9.36 -15.16
N VAL A 71 -6.75 -8.21 -15.63
CA VAL A 71 -6.67 -7.86 -17.05
C VAL A 71 -5.22 -7.80 -17.53
N LYS A 72 -4.30 -7.30 -16.70
CA LYS A 72 -2.92 -7.04 -17.08
C LYS A 72 -1.94 -7.43 -15.97
N SER A 73 -0.80 -7.98 -16.37
CA SER A 73 0.31 -8.23 -15.43
C SER A 73 0.94 -6.92 -14.96
N PRO A 74 1.58 -6.90 -13.76
CA PRO A 74 2.39 -5.78 -13.32
C PRO A 74 3.48 -5.42 -14.36
N PRO A 75 3.97 -4.16 -14.37
CA PRO A 75 5.00 -3.74 -15.32
C PRO A 75 6.27 -4.60 -15.24
N SER A 76 6.85 -4.92 -16.40
CA SER A 76 8.08 -5.71 -16.51
C SER A 76 9.36 -4.87 -16.42
N TYR A 77 9.28 -3.56 -16.68
CA TYR A 77 10.42 -2.64 -16.57
C TYR A 77 10.75 -2.29 -15.11
N SER A 78 11.97 -1.82 -14.86
CA SER A 78 12.41 -1.41 -13.52
C SER A 78 11.61 -0.22 -13.00
N LEU A 79 11.04 -0.35 -11.79
CA LEU A 79 10.30 0.73 -11.13
C LEU A 79 11.19 1.69 -10.34
N LYS A 80 12.47 1.34 -10.14
CA LYS A 80 13.44 2.16 -9.40
C LYS A 80 13.54 3.55 -10.05
N ASN A 81 13.56 4.60 -9.24
CA ASN A 81 13.57 6.00 -9.65
C ASN A 81 12.37 6.45 -10.53
N ARG A 82 11.38 5.57 -10.77
CA ARG A 82 10.17 5.86 -11.56
C ARG A 82 8.91 5.91 -10.69
N TYR A 83 8.88 5.11 -9.64
CA TYR A 83 7.76 5.01 -8.70
C TYR A 83 8.23 5.23 -7.25
N ALA A 84 7.45 6.00 -6.49
CA ALA A 84 7.70 6.24 -5.06
C ALA A 84 7.19 5.12 -4.16
N GLY A 85 6.29 4.29 -4.67
CA GLY A 85 5.69 3.21 -3.90
C GLY A 85 4.67 2.41 -4.69
N ILE A 86 4.21 1.33 -4.09
CA ILE A 86 3.24 0.40 -4.66
C ILE A 86 2.15 0.16 -3.64
N ILE A 87 0.90 0.30 -4.08
CA ILE A 87 -0.29 -0.08 -3.34
C ILE A 87 -0.83 -1.37 -3.95
N VAL A 88 -1.09 -2.36 -3.11
CA VAL A 88 -1.72 -3.63 -3.48
C VAL A 88 -3.05 -3.72 -2.74
N TRP A 89 -4.15 -3.47 -3.46
CA TRP A 89 -5.49 -3.55 -2.92
C TRP A 89 -6.20 -4.80 -3.40
N LEU A 90 -6.34 -5.79 -2.51
CA LEU A 90 -7.05 -7.02 -2.79
C LEU A 90 -8.31 -7.10 -1.92
N VAL A 91 -9.46 -7.32 -2.54
CA VAL A 91 -10.75 -7.52 -1.87
C VAL A 91 -10.99 -9.00 -1.54
N ARG A 92 -11.52 -9.36 -0.36
CA ARG A 92 -11.60 -10.76 0.12
C ARG A 92 -12.32 -11.76 -0.80
N ARG A 93 -13.33 -11.32 -1.57
CA ARG A 93 -14.21 -12.19 -2.36
C ARG A 93 -13.86 -12.27 -3.84
N GLU A 94 -12.84 -11.52 -4.27
CA GLU A 94 -12.42 -11.50 -5.66
C GLU A 94 -11.28 -12.49 -5.91
N LYS A 95 -11.35 -13.20 -7.04
CA LYS A 95 -10.28 -14.11 -7.48
C LYS A 95 -9.22 -13.30 -8.20
N LEU A 96 -7.95 -13.60 -7.88
CA LEU A 96 -6.80 -13.09 -8.58
C LEU A 96 -6.39 -14.06 -9.69
N SER A 97 -6.25 -13.58 -10.93
CA SER A 97 -5.94 -14.44 -12.09
C SER A 97 -4.55 -15.07 -12.07
N ALA A 98 -3.55 -14.37 -11.54
CA ALA A 98 -2.14 -14.83 -11.55
C ALA A 98 -1.41 -14.49 -10.23
N PRO A 99 -1.77 -15.12 -9.10
CA PRO A 99 -1.18 -14.80 -7.79
C PRO A 99 0.35 -15.02 -7.75
N GLU A 100 0.86 -16.07 -8.39
CA GLU A 100 2.29 -16.41 -8.38
C GLU A 100 3.12 -15.32 -9.09
N LYS A 101 2.64 -14.82 -10.23
CA LYS A 101 3.28 -13.72 -10.96
C LYS A 101 3.32 -12.44 -10.13
N LEU A 102 2.23 -12.14 -9.41
CA LEU A 102 2.19 -11.00 -8.51
C LEU A 102 3.17 -11.16 -7.34
N THR A 103 3.25 -12.34 -6.73
CA THR A 103 4.20 -12.59 -5.63
C THR A 103 5.64 -12.42 -6.10
N GLN A 104 6.02 -13.00 -7.25
CA GLN A 104 7.35 -12.82 -7.83
C GLN A 104 7.66 -11.35 -8.09
N PHE A 105 6.70 -10.60 -8.64
CA PHE A 105 6.84 -9.16 -8.83
C PHE A 105 7.10 -8.44 -7.50
N LEU A 106 6.28 -8.69 -6.47
CA LEU A 106 6.40 -8.02 -5.16
C LEU A 106 7.72 -8.33 -4.45
N LEU A 107 8.22 -9.56 -4.55
CA LEU A 107 9.53 -9.94 -4.02
C LEU A 107 10.66 -9.15 -4.69
N LYS A 108 10.59 -8.93 -6.02
CA LYS A 108 11.55 -8.07 -6.73
C LYS A 108 11.46 -6.61 -6.25
N GLN A 109 10.27 -6.08 -6.04
CA GLN A 109 10.10 -4.69 -5.58
C GLN A 109 10.54 -4.50 -4.13
N TYR A 110 10.31 -5.50 -3.27
CA TYR A 110 10.87 -5.54 -1.92
C TYR A 110 12.40 -5.48 -1.94
N GLN A 111 13.06 -6.29 -2.80
CA GLN A 111 14.52 -6.25 -2.96
C GLN A 111 15.01 -4.89 -3.50
N ALA A 112 14.26 -4.27 -4.40
CA ALA A 112 14.53 -2.92 -4.91
C ALA A 112 14.25 -1.81 -3.89
N LYS A 113 13.81 -2.16 -2.67
CA LYS A 113 13.46 -1.25 -1.56
C LYS A 113 12.36 -0.24 -1.92
N ILE A 114 11.45 -0.63 -2.81
CA ILE A 114 10.28 0.19 -3.13
C ILE A 114 9.23 -0.01 -2.04
N PRO A 115 8.71 1.06 -1.41
CA PRO A 115 7.70 0.95 -0.37
C PRO A 115 6.44 0.20 -0.85
N LEU A 116 5.97 -0.76 -0.05
CA LEU A 116 4.77 -1.55 -0.33
C LEU A 116 3.67 -1.25 0.69
N LEU A 117 2.46 -0.97 0.21
CA LEU A 117 1.26 -0.84 1.04
C LEU A 117 0.23 -1.90 0.64
N PHE A 118 -0.10 -2.79 1.57
CA PHE A 118 -1.15 -3.80 1.38
C PHE A 118 -2.47 -3.36 2.01
N ILE A 119 -3.55 -3.44 1.23
CA ILE A 119 -4.88 -3.01 1.65
C ILE A 119 -5.85 -4.19 1.60
N GLU A 120 -6.59 -4.32 2.69
CA GLU A 120 -7.69 -5.26 2.96
C GLU A 120 -7.30 -6.72 3.09
N ASN A 121 -7.02 -7.41 1.98
CA ASN A 121 -6.85 -8.85 1.96
C ASN A 121 -5.37 -9.25 1.88
N LEU A 122 -4.86 -9.87 2.94
CA LEU A 122 -3.49 -10.39 3.01
C LEU A 122 -3.36 -11.85 2.55
N SER A 123 -4.39 -12.44 1.93
CA SER A 123 -4.37 -13.87 1.51
C SER A 123 -3.23 -14.20 0.55
N LEU A 124 -2.82 -13.25 -0.29
CA LEU A 124 -1.64 -13.42 -1.16
C LEU A 124 -0.39 -13.69 -0.33
N ILE A 125 -0.21 -12.93 0.75
CA ILE A 125 0.94 -13.05 1.65
C ILE A 125 0.82 -14.37 2.41
N THR A 126 -0.33 -14.66 3.02
CA THR A 126 -0.50 -15.84 3.89
C THR A 126 -0.29 -17.16 3.16
N LYS A 127 -0.56 -17.20 1.86
CA LYS A 127 -0.43 -18.40 1.02
C LYS A 127 1.00 -18.62 0.50
N ASP A 128 1.84 -17.59 0.49
CA ASP A 128 3.21 -17.67 0.01
C ASP A 128 4.20 -17.54 1.19
N LYS A 129 4.92 -18.64 1.48
CA LYS A 129 5.89 -18.70 2.59
C LYS A 129 7.04 -17.73 2.39
N ALA A 130 7.53 -17.54 1.17
CA ALA A 130 8.66 -16.66 0.90
C ALA A 130 8.27 -15.19 1.17
N LEU A 131 7.10 -14.76 0.67
CA LEU A 131 6.57 -13.43 0.89
C LEU A 131 6.22 -13.19 2.37
N THR A 132 5.57 -14.15 3.03
CA THR A 132 5.28 -14.10 4.48
C THR A 132 6.56 -13.88 5.29
N ASN A 133 7.59 -14.70 5.05
CA ASN A 133 8.84 -14.64 5.80
C ASN A 133 9.61 -13.33 5.52
N LYS A 134 9.69 -12.90 4.26
CA LYS A 134 10.39 -11.65 3.89
C LYS A 134 9.73 -10.42 4.48
N LEU A 135 8.40 -10.37 4.51
CA LEU A 135 7.65 -9.26 5.10
C LEU A 135 7.55 -9.34 6.64
N GLY A 136 7.95 -10.45 7.25
CA GLY A 136 8.02 -10.61 8.70
C GLY A 136 6.69 -10.93 9.37
N PHE A 137 5.71 -11.45 8.63
CA PHE A 137 4.43 -11.87 9.18
C PHE A 137 4.53 -13.24 9.88
N GLN A 138 3.73 -13.40 10.93
CA GLN A 138 3.58 -14.65 11.67
C GLN A 138 2.09 -14.95 11.83
N PHE A 139 1.53 -15.69 10.87
CA PHE A 139 0.13 -16.13 10.90
C PHE A 139 -0.03 -17.37 11.78
N LYS A 140 -1.16 -17.46 12.49
CA LYS A 140 -1.62 -18.71 13.11
C LYS A 140 -2.93 -19.15 12.47
N LYS A 141 -3.25 -20.45 12.59
CA LYS A 141 -4.49 -21.01 12.09
C LYS A 141 -5.67 -20.29 12.76
N THR A 142 -6.60 -19.77 11.96
CA THR A 142 -7.80 -19.12 12.50
C THR A 142 -8.76 -20.17 13.02
N THR A 143 -9.21 -20.02 14.26
CA THR A 143 -10.30 -20.83 14.82
C THR A 143 -11.65 -20.31 14.32
N THR A 144 -12.58 -21.22 14.03
CA THR A 144 -13.95 -20.91 13.57
C THR A 144 -14.88 -20.49 14.71
N LYS A 145 -14.49 -20.72 15.96
CA LYS A 145 -15.30 -20.35 17.14
C LYS A 145 -15.37 -18.83 17.25
N LEU A 146 -16.59 -18.30 17.18
CA LEU A 146 -16.83 -16.88 17.43
C LEU A 146 -16.57 -16.58 18.91
N SER A 147 -15.80 -15.54 19.18
CA SER A 147 -15.50 -15.09 20.54
C SER A 147 -15.33 -13.57 20.52
N PRO A 148 -15.60 -12.88 21.64
CA PRO A 148 -15.44 -11.43 21.73
C PRO A 148 -14.02 -11.00 21.33
N VAL A 149 -13.94 -9.88 20.62
CA VAL A 149 -12.69 -9.25 20.22
C VAL A 149 -12.64 -7.86 20.83
N SER A 150 -11.54 -7.54 21.50
CA SER A 150 -11.29 -6.21 22.06
C SER A 150 -10.12 -5.53 21.37
N ILE A 151 -10.16 -4.21 21.33
CA ILE A 151 -9.04 -3.38 20.88
C ILE A 151 -8.07 -3.24 22.06
N THR A 152 -6.81 -3.61 21.85
CA THR A 152 -5.73 -3.49 22.86
C THR A 152 -4.78 -2.35 22.56
N LYS A 153 -4.70 -1.92 21.30
CA LYS A 153 -3.94 -0.75 20.88
C LYS A 153 -4.66 -0.04 19.74
N GLN A 154 -4.75 1.29 19.83
CA GLN A 154 -5.32 2.14 18.80
C GLN A 154 -4.48 3.42 18.66
N SER A 155 -3.97 3.67 17.45
CA SER A 155 -3.28 4.90 17.08
C SER A 155 -4.25 6.08 16.96
N PRO A 156 -3.83 7.33 17.25
CA PRO A 156 -4.59 8.54 16.95
C PRO A 156 -4.90 8.76 15.46
N LEU A 157 -4.27 7.99 14.56
CA LEU A 157 -4.63 8.01 13.14
C LEU A 157 -5.99 7.33 12.85
N LEU A 158 -6.50 6.53 13.79
CA LEU A 158 -7.73 5.77 13.65
C LEU A 158 -8.92 6.53 14.23
N GLY A 159 -10.11 6.18 13.77
CA GLY A 159 -11.36 6.85 14.13
C GLY A 159 -11.54 8.19 13.42
N PHE A 160 -11.03 8.31 12.19
CA PHE A 160 -10.95 9.60 11.47
C PHE A 160 -12.32 10.20 11.14
N GLU A 161 -13.25 9.39 10.58
CA GLU A 161 -14.61 9.83 10.25
C GLU A 161 -15.70 9.10 11.05
N GLY A 162 -15.31 8.27 12.01
CA GLY A 162 -16.27 7.53 12.82
C GLY A 162 -15.61 6.63 13.86
N LYS A 163 -16.42 6.14 14.81
CA LYS A 163 -15.92 5.25 15.87
C LYS A 163 -15.46 3.91 15.29
N LEU A 164 -14.22 3.54 15.62
CA LEU A 164 -13.67 2.23 15.29
C LEU A 164 -14.30 1.15 16.19
N LEU A 165 -14.81 0.08 15.58
CA LEU A 165 -15.40 -1.06 16.29
C LEU A 165 -14.67 -2.36 15.94
N PRO A 166 -14.34 -3.21 16.93
CA PRO A 166 -13.76 -4.52 16.65
C PRO A 166 -14.76 -5.42 15.91
N ARG A 167 -14.27 -6.22 14.96
CA ARG A 167 -15.10 -7.13 14.14
C ARG A 167 -14.70 -8.58 14.36
N PRO A 168 -15.41 -9.33 15.24
CA PRO A 168 -15.09 -10.73 15.54
C PRO A 168 -15.00 -11.65 14.31
N HIS A 169 -15.90 -11.48 13.34
CA HIS A 169 -15.93 -12.25 12.11
C HIS A 169 -14.74 -12.00 11.17
N SER A 170 -14.03 -10.89 11.35
CA SER A 170 -12.85 -10.52 10.56
C SER A 170 -11.55 -10.76 11.32
N PHE A 171 -11.60 -11.43 12.48
CA PHE A 171 -10.42 -11.71 13.27
C PHE A 171 -9.54 -12.74 12.57
N THR A 172 -8.24 -12.46 12.46
CA THR A 172 -7.23 -13.35 11.90
C THR A 172 -6.00 -13.26 12.78
N PRO A 173 -5.62 -14.35 13.49
CA PRO A 173 -4.43 -14.36 14.34
C PRO A 173 -3.17 -14.09 13.52
N VAL A 174 -2.57 -12.91 13.71
CA VAL A 174 -1.36 -12.50 13.01
C VAL A 174 -0.54 -11.54 13.85
N ARG A 175 0.78 -11.78 13.84
CA ARG A 175 1.78 -10.86 14.38
C ARG A 175 2.68 -10.36 13.27
N ILE A 176 3.23 -9.17 13.44
CA ILE A 176 4.24 -8.58 12.54
C ILE A 176 5.52 -8.25 13.33
N LYS A 177 6.67 -8.64 12.79
CA LYS A 177 7.98 -8.31 13.39
C LYS A 177 8.38 -6.87 13.06
N ASN A 178 9.08 -6.21 14.01
CA ASN A 178 9.74 -4.92 13.80
C ASN A 178 8.83 -3.83 13.18
N ALA A 179 7.63 -3.66 13.76
CA ALA A 179 6.62 -2.77 13.21
C ALA A 179 6.04 -1.82 14.27
N LYS A 180 5.69 -0.61 13.82
CA LYS A 180 4.79 0.28 14.55
C LYS A 180 3.35 -0.16 14.32
N VAL A 181 2.85 -1.01 15.22
CA VAL A 181 1.44 -1.44 15.20
C VAL A 181 0.54 -0.26 15.53
N LEU A 182 -0.41 0.04 14.63
CA LEU A 182 -1.39 1.12 14.75
C LEU A 182 -2.73 0.63 15.30
N LEU A 183 -3.14 -0.60 14.96
CA LEU A 183 -4.32 -1.26 15.50
C LEU A 183 -3.97 -2.68 15.92
N GLN A 184 -4.23 -3.01 17.20
CA GLN A 184 -4.05 -4.34 17.73
C GLN A 184 -5.35 -4.82 18.38
N LEU A 185 -5.71 -6.05 18.08
CA LEU A 185 -6.90 -6.71 18.61
C LEU A 185 -6.50 -7.96 19.39
N LYS A 186 -7.30 -8.30 20.40
CA LYS A 186 -7.15 -9.52 21.19
C LYS A 186 -8.43 -10.34 21.11
N ARG A 187 -8.27 -11.65 20.96
CA ARG A 187 -9.32 -12.66 21.08
C ARG A 187 -8.80 -13.80 21.93
N GLN A 188 -9.28 -13.91 23.17
CA GLN A 188 -8.71 -14.85 24.15
C GLN A 188 -7.18 -14.67 24.27
N ASN A 189 -6.38 -15.69 23.90
CA ASN A 189 -4.92 -15.66 23.92
C ASN A 189 -4.29 -15.34 22.55
N GLU A 190 -5.12 -15.04 21.55
CA GLU A 190 -4.67 -14.69 20.21
C GLU A 190 -4.64 -13.18 20.01
N MET A 191 -3.67 -12.73 19.24
CA MET A 191 -3.48 -11.32 18.90
C MET A 191 -3.55 -11.14 17.38
N GLN A 192 -4.10 -10.01 16.96
CA GLN A 192 -4.09 -9.56 15.58
C GLN A 192 -3.51 -8.15 15.52
N ASP A 193 -2.34 -8.02 14.92
CA ASP A 193 -1.81 -6.72 14.50
C ASP A 193 -2.51 -6.35 13.18
N ALA A 194 -3.65 -5.66 13.28
CA ALA A 194 -4.55 -5.43 12.14
C ALA A 194 -4.06 -4.33 11.19
N ILE A 195 -3.30 -3.37 11.72
CA ILE A 195 -2.72 -2.27 10.95
C ILE A 195 -1.34 -2.01 11.50
N ALA A 196 -0.34 -1.94 10.63
CA ALA A 196 1.01 -1.58 11.06
C ALA A 196 1.82 -0.90 9.94
N ILE A 197 2.81 -0.14 10.38
CA ILE A 197 3.86 0.45 9.53
C ILE A 197 5.17 -0.25 9.87
N THR A 198 5.91 -0.68 8.85
CA THR A 198 7.15 -1.45 8.94
C THR A 198 8.30 -0.71 8.26
N SER A 199 9.48 -1.34 8.13
CA SER A 199 10.61 -0.82 7.35
C SER A 199 10.48 -1.01 5.83
N TRP A 200 9.60 -1.92 5.37
CA TRP A 200 9.32 -2.13 3.94
C TRP A 200 8.08 -1.38 3.47
N GLY A 201 7.15 -1.04 4.37
CA GLY A 201 6.03 -0.18 4.04
C GLY A 201 4.94 -0.23 5.10
N GLY A 202 3.73 -0.63 4.73
CA GLY A 202 2.63 -0.79 5.69
C GLY A 202 1.55 -1.72 5.21
N TYR A 203 0.59 -2.00 6.09
CA TYR A 203 -0.62 -2.70 5.72
C TYR A 203 -1.80 -2.30 6.60
N VAL A 204 -3.00 -2.48 6.06
CA VAL A 204 -4.28 -2.30 6.75
C VAL A 204 -5.20 -3.44 6.35
N MET A 205 -5.60 -4.25 7.34
CA MET A 205 -6.51 -5.36 7.12
C MET A 205 -7.97 -4.90 7.05
N ALA A 206 -8.78 -5.57 6.24
CA ALA A 206 -10.21 -5.37 6.27
C ALA A 206 -10.77 -5.76 7.64
N PRO A 207 -11.76 -5.01 8.19
CA PRO A 207 -12.46 -3.89 7.58
C PRO A 207 -12.03 -2.53 8.18
N TYR A 208 -10.74 -2.34 8.46
CA TYR A 208 -10.26 -1.21 9.26
C TYR A 208 -9.69 -0.04 8.44
N LEU A 209 -9.79 -0.09 7.11
CA LEU A 209 -9.51 1.06 6.23
C LEU A 209 -10.70 2.03 6.20
N GLN A 210 -11.89 1.46 5.98
CA GLN A 210 -13.16 2.14 5.80
C GLN A 210 -14.30 1.30 6.34
N HIS A 211 -15.44 1.95 6.56
CA HIS A 211 -16.72 1.26 6.66
C HIS A 211 -17.76 1.91 5.76
N THR A 212 -18.70 1.12 5.29
CA THR A 212 -19.90 1.63 4.63
C THR A 212 -21.01 1.79 5.67
N THR A 213 -21.55 2.99 5.78
CA THR A 213 -22.69 3.33 6.64
C THR A 213 -23.99 2.78 6.06
N LEU A 214 -25.08 2.82 6.83
CA LEU A 214 -26.41 2.35 6.38
C LEU A 214 -26.95 3.16 5.19
N ASP A 215 -26.61 4.45 5.11
CA ASP A 215 -26.94 5.34 3.97
C ASP A 215 -25.96 5.20 2.80
N LYS A 216 -25.19 4.09 2.75
CA LYS A 216 -24.24 3.74 1.68
C LYS A 216 -23.07 4.73 1.51
N ARG A 217 -22.80 5.58 2.50
CA ARG A 217 -21.61 6.44 2.50
C ARG A 217 -20.40 5.64 2.94
N ILE A 218 -19.27 5.93 2.31
CA ILE A 218 -17.97 5.40 2.72
C ILE A 218 -17.39 6.36 3.75
N SER A 219 -17.05 5.86 4.94
CA SER A 219 -16.34 6.64 5.95
C SER A 219 -14.99 6.03 6.27
N TRP A 220 -13.95 6.86 6.24
CA TRP A 220 -12.59 6.50 6.58
C TRP A 220 -12.43 6.16 8.06
N GLN A 221 -11.93 4.96 8.33
CA GLN A 221 -11.61 4.52 9.68
C GLN A 221 -10.18 4.95 10.08
N ILE A 222 -9.33 5.28 9.11
CA ILE A 222 -7.96 5.76 9.30
C ILE A 222 -7.74 7.01 8.47
N ASN A 223 -7.01 8.00 8.99
CA ASN A 223 -6.65 9.20 8.23
C ASN A 223 -5.78 8.81 7.02
N PRO A 224 -6.29 8.92 5.78
CA PRO A 224 -5.62 8.36 4.61
C PRO A 224 -4.34 9.13 4.26
N PHE A 225 -4.34 10.45 4.42
CA PHE A 225 -3.20 11.30 4.10
C PHE A 225 -1.97 10.96 4.95
N LYS A 226 -2.15 10.90 6.28
CA LYS A 226 -1.07 10.54 7.21
C LYS A 226 -0.66 9.07 7.04
N PHE A 227 -1.62 8.18 6.83
CA PHE A 227 -1.33 6.75 6.69
C PHE A 227 -0.57 6.42 5.40
N PHE A 228 -0.99 6.96 4.24
CA PHE A 228 -0.29 6.74 2.97
C PHE A 228 1.09 7.37 3.00
N LYS A 229 1.21 8.60 3.51
CA LYS A 229 2.51 9.27 3.65
C LYS A 229 3.49 8.46 4.49
N GLN A 230 3.06 7.96 5.65
CA GLN A 230 3.94 7.17 6.52
C GLN A 230 4.23 5.76 5.97
N SER A 231 3.22 5.08 5.42
CA SER A 231 3.38 3.70 4.91
C SER A 231 4.23 3.63 3.65
N LEU A 232 4.11 4.60 2.76
CA LEU A 232 4.87 4.67 1.52
C LEU A 232 6.12 5.56 1.63
N ARG A 233 6.41 6.10 2.82
CA ARG A 233 7.56 6.98 3.11
C ARG A 233 7.64 8.17 2.13
N LEU A 234 6.48 8.76 1.86
CA LEU A 234 6.35 9.82 0.88
C LEU A 234 6.94 11.14 1.44
N PRO A 235 7.99 11.70 0.83
CA PRO A 235 8.43 13.04 1.19
C PRO A 235 7.32 14.06 0.96
N THR A 236 7.34 15.16 1.74
CA THR A 236 6.45 16.29 1.44
C THR A 236 6.88 16.90 0.12
N ILE A 237 5.94 17.03 -0.82
CA ILE A 237 6.15 17.80 -2.04
C ILE A 237 5.76 19.25 -1.73
N PRO A 238 6.64 20.24 -1.93
CA PRO A 238 6.28 21.64 -1.77
C PRO A 238 5.12 21.99 -2.71
N ALA A 239 4.05 22.53 -2.15
CA ALA A 239 3.01 23.18 -2.94
C ALA A 239 3.46 24.62 -3.23
N PRO A 240 3.12 25.21 -4.39
CA PRO A 240 3.29 26.64 -4.61
C PRO A 240 2.49 27.41 -3.55
N ASP A 241 3.13 28.38 -2.89
CA ASP A 241 2.46 29.31 -1.99
C ASP A 241 1.58 30.25 -2.83
N THR A 242 0.25 30.17 -2.67
CA THR A 242 -0.71 31.03 -3.37
C THR A 242 -1.11 32.27 -2.56
N THR A 243 -0.49 32.50 -1.41
CA THR A 243 -0.64 33.74 -0.64
C THR A 243 0.39 34.76 -1.14
N LYS A 244 0.03 35.47 -2.21
CA LYS A 244 0.68 36.73 -2.61
C LYS A 244 -0.38 37.76 -2.99
#